data_AF-M3WVS2-F1
#
_entry.id   AF-M3WVS2-F1
#
_cell.length_a   1.000
_cell.length_b   1.000
_cell.length_c   1.000
_cell.angle_alpha   90.00
_cell.angle_beta   90.00
_cell.angle_gamma   90.00
#
_symmetry.space_group_name_H-M   'P 1'
#
loop_
_entity.id
_entity.type
_entity.pdbx_description
1 polymer ?
#
loop_
_entity_poly.entity_id
_entity_poly.type
_entity_poly.pdbx_seq_one_letter_code
_entity_poly.pdbx_strand_id
1 'polypeptide(L)'
;MREVCEKRGKELSGSPCGRRPGLRRQGGNWGGGGVGTHEAGDPFLPHLGGTRMNMTQARVLVAAVVGLVVVLLYASIHKIEEGHLAVYYRGGALLTSPSGPGYHIMLPFITTFRSVQTTLQTDEVKNVPCGTSGGVMIYIDRIEVVNMLAPCAVFDIVRNYTADYDKTLIFNKIHHELNQFCSAHTLQEVYIELFDQIDENLKQALQKDLNIMAPGLTIQAVRVTKPKIPEAIRRNFELMEAEKTKLLIAAQKQKVVEKEAETERKKAVIEAEKIAQVAKIRFQQKVMEKETEKRISEIEDAAFLAREKAKADAEYYAAHKYATSNKHKLTPEYLELKRYQAIASNSKIYFGSNIPSMFMDSSCASKYSDVRTGRKSSLLSKEALEPSGESPIQNKESTG
;
A
#
# COMPACT_ATOMS: atom_id res chain seq x y z
N MET A 1 -58.18 14.78 28.82
CA MET A 1 -59.48 14.96 28.14
C MET A 1 -59.43 14.17 26.84
N ARG A 2 -60.48 13.38 26.51
CA ARG A 2 -60.77 12.69 25.23
C ARG A 2 -59.62 11.88 24.59
N GLU A 3 -59.63 10.56 24.72
CA GLU A 3 -60.25 9.61 23.75
C GLU A 3 -59.41 9.51 22.45
N VAL A 4 -58.67 8.43 22.16
CA VAL A 4 -58.99 6.98 22.08
C VAL A 4 -59.88 6.61 20.89
N CYS A 5 -59.29 5.96 19.88
CA CYS A 5 -59.87 4.79 19.22
C CYS A 5 -58.78 3.96 18.49
N GLU A 6 -58.96 2.65 18.36
CA GLU A 6 -57.96 1.72 17.80
C GLU A 6 -58.66 0.53 17.09
N LYS A 7 -57.94 -0.15 16.18
CA LYS A 7 -58.17 -1.51 15.60
C LYS A 7 -59.27 -1.75 14.54
N ARG A 8 -58.78 -2.27 13.39
CA ARG A 8 -59.33 -3.36 12.53
C ARG A 8 -60.69 -3.14 11.82
N GLY A 9 -60.94 -3.59 10.58
CA GLY A 9 -60.09 -4.26 9.57
C GLY A 9 -60.64 -5.63 9.10
N LYS A 10 -61.10 -5.74 7.84
CA LYS A 10 -61.31 -7.01 7.10
C LYS A 10 -61.61 -6.82 5.58
N GLU A 11 -60.64 -7.22 4.76
CA GLU A 11 -60.70 -8.14 3.60
C GLU A 11 -61.98 -8.45 2.76
N LEU A 12 -61.71 -8.79 1.47
CA LEU A 12 -62.53 -9.54 0.47
C LEU A 12 -63.76 -8.81 -0.16
N SER A 13 -64.21 -9.08 -1.41
CA SER A 13 -63.57 -9.60 -2.65
C SER A 13 -64.57 -9.62 -3.84
N GLY A 14 -64.11 -9.44 -5.09
CA GLY A 14 -64.65 -10.21 -6.24
C GLY A 14 -65.61 -9.57 -7.27
N SER A 15 -65.04 -8.97 -8.32
CA SER A 15 -65.40 -9.22 -9.74
C SER A 15 -66.80 -8.72 -10.25
N PRO A 16 -67.31 -9.05 -11.47
CA PRO A 16 -67.39 -8.01 -12.53
C PRO A 16 -68.72 -7.97 -13.33
N CYS A 17 -68.68 -7.40 -14.56
CA CYS A 17 -69.76 -7.27 -15.57
C CYS A 17 -70.83 -6.18 -15.29
N GLY A 18 -71.54 -5.64 -16.29
CA GLY A 18 -71.32 -5.74 -17.75
C GLY A 18 -72.55 -5.46 -18.62
N ARG A 19 -72.39 -4.62 -19.66
CA ARG A 19 -73.28 -4.38 -20.82
C ARG A 19 -74.62 -3.63 -20.62
N ARG A 20 -74.86 -2.67 -21.54
CA ARG A 20 -76.16 -2.14 -22.03
C ARG A 20 -76.95 -3.29 -22.72
N PRO A 21 -78.32 -3.26 -22.84
CA PRO A 21 -79.00 -2.34 -23.78
C PRO A 21 -80.46 -1.90 -23.49
N GLY A 22 -80.78 -0.66 -23.88
CA GLY A 22 -81.69 -0.35 -25.01
C GLY A 22 -83.21 -0.58 -24.91
N LEU A 23 -83.96 0.38 -25.47
CA LEU A 23 -85.42 0.39 -25.73
C LEU A 23 -86.29 0.49 -24.44
N ARG A 24 -87.57 0.91 -24.49
CA ARG A 24 -88.48 1.15 -25.64
C ARG A 24 -89.42 2.34 -25.37
N ARG A 25 -89.93 2.97 -26.44
CA ARG A 25 -91.16 3.79 -26.38
C ARG A 25 -92.37 2.90 -26.03
N GLN A 26 -93.32 3.46 -25.28
CA GLN A 26 -94.75 3.22 -25.48
C GLN A 26 -95.53 4.46 -25.01
N GLY A 27 -96.69 4.71 -25.60
CA GLY A 27 -97.57 5.83 -25.24
C GLY A 27 -98.92 5.33 -24.72
N GLY A 28 -99.63 6.19 -24.00
CA GLY A 28 -101.01 5.96 -23.55
C GLY A 28 -101.85 7.21 -23.82
N ASN A 29 -103.08 7.03 -24.29
CA ASN A 29 -103.98 8.10 -24.71
C ASN A 29 -105.37 7.94 -24.07
N TRP A 30 -105.72 8.88 -23.19
CA TRP A 30 -107.06 9.12 -22.63
C TRP A 30 -107.17 10.64 -22.33
N GLY A 31 -108.30 11.31 -22.47
CA GLY A 31 -109.60 10.83 -22.99
C GLY A 31 -110.80 11.69 -22.58
N GLY A 32 -110.87 12.95 -23.05
CA GLY A 32 -111.96 13.90 -22.69
C GLY A 32 -111.81 14.52 -21.29
N GLY A 33 -112.54 15.58 -20.94
CA GLY A 33 -113.44 16.41 -21.75
C GLY A 33 -114.27 17.36 -20.87
N GLY A 34 -114.24 18.67 -21.15
CA GLY A 34 -114.98 19.67 -20.38
C GLY A 34 -114.93 21.05 -21.04
N VAL A 35 -116.09 21.68 -21.23
CA VAL A 35 -116.24 22.98 -21.89
C VAL A 35 -116.45 24.07 -20.84
N GLY A 36 -115.71 25.17 -20.96
CA GLY A 36 -115.87 26.36 -20.13
C GLY A 36 -115.35 27.59 -20.85
N THR A 37 -116.23 28.31 -21.55
CA THR A 37 -115.93 29.57 -22.24
C THR A 37 -116.17 30.75 -21.32
N HIS A 38 -115.17 31.60 -21.07
CA HIS A 38 -115.40 33.02 -20.75
C HIS A 38 -114.18 33.88 -21.09
N GLU A 39 -114.38 34.79 -22.04
CA GLU A 39 -113.72 36.08 -22.25
C GLU A 39 -112.18 36.15 -22.48
N ALA A 40 -111.75 37.33 -22.95
CA ALA A 40 -110.44 37.57 -23.55
C ALA A 40 -109.55 38.47 -22.68
N GLY A 41 -108.24 38.26 -22.77
CA GLY A 41 -107.21 39.13 -22.23
C GLY A 41 -105.91 38.94 -23.02
N ASP A 42 -105.26 40.04 -23.41
CA ASP A 42 -104.17 40.02 -24.39
C ASP A 42 -102.85 39.41 -23.86
N PRO A 43 -102.05 38.76 -24.74
CA PRO A 43 -100.78 38.16 -24.36
C PRO A 43 -99.68 39.21 -24.19
N PHE A 44 -99.40 39.61 -22.94
CA PHE A 44 -98.26 40.48 -22.62
C PHE A 44 -96.91 39.79 -22.84
N LEU A 45 -96.20 40.20 -23.89
CA LEU A 45 -94.76 39.94 -24.06
C LEU A 45 -93.97 40.65 -22.95
N PRO A 46 -92.96 40.00 -22.33
CA PRO A 46 -92.04 40.68 -21.44
C PRO A 46 -91.16 41.64 -22.24
N HIS A 47 -91.45 42.94 -22.14
CA HIS A 47 -90.69 43.99 -22.79
C HIS A 47 -89.22 43.97 -22.32
N LEU A 48 -88.27 43.85 -23.25
CA LEU A 48 -86.87 44.15 -22.98
C LEU A 48 -86.75 45.66 -22.69
N GLY A 49 -86.70 46.01 -21.40
CA GLY A 49 -86.60 47.37 -20.90
C GLY A 49 -85.25 48.00 -21.20
N GLY A 50 -85.09 48.50 -22.43
CA GLY A 50 -83.88 49.18 -22.89
C GLY A 50 -83.67 50.52 -22.20
N THR A 51 -83.12 50.50 -20.99
CA THR A 51 -82.65 51.71 -20.31
C THR A 51 -81.59 52.39 -21.17
N ARG A 52 -81.85 53.64 -21.61
CA ARG A 52 -80.86 54.47 -22.31
C ARG A 52 -79.68 54.74 -21.37
N MET A 53 -78.62 53.94 -21.47
CA MET A 53 -77.37 54.19 -20.78
C MET A 53 -76.81 55.54 -21.22
N ASN A 54 -76.51 56.42 -20.26
CA ASN A 54 -75.80 57.66 -20.53
C ASN A 54 -74.42 57.34 -21.12
N MET A 55 -73.94 58.14 -22.08
CA MET A 55 -72.67 57.89 -22.80
C MET A 55 -71.47 57.74 -21.86
N THR A 56 -71.51 58.36 -20.68
CA THR A 56 -70.51 58.19 -19.61
C THR A 56 -70.52 56.78 -19.01
N GLN A 57 -71.69 56.22 -18.69
CA GLN A 57 -71.80 54.84 -18.20
C GLN A 57 -71.44 53.82 -19.27
N ALA A 58 -71.80 54.05 -20.54
CA ALA A 58 -71.36 53.20 -21.64
C ALA A 58 -69.83 53.17 -21.77
N ARG A 59 -69.16 54.34 -21.66
CA ARG A 59 -67.68 54.43 -21.67
C ARG A 59 -67.05 53.71 -20.48
N VAL A 60 -67.59 53.86 -19.27
CA VAL A 60 -67.09 53.17 -18.07
C VAL A 60 -67.23 51.65 -18.19
N LEU A 61 -68.37 51.15 -18.69
CA LEU A 61 -68.62 49.72 -18.83
C LEU A 61 -67.73 49.11 -19.93
N VAL A 62 -67.52 49.80 -21.06
CA VAL A 62 -66.54 49.40 -22.08
C VAL A 62 -65.11 49.38 -21.50
N ALA A 63 -64.71 50.42 -20.75
CA ALA A 63 -63.38 50.47 -20.13
C ALA A 63 -63.16 49.32 -19.11
N ALA A 64 -64.20 48.97 -18.34
CA ALA A 64 -64.15 47.83 -17.41
C ALA A 64 -64.02 46.48 -18.14
N VAL A 65 -64.76 46.28 -19.23
CA VAL A 65 -64.66 45.06 -20.06
C VAL A 65 -63.30 44.96 -20.75
N VAL A 66 -62.78 46.06 -21.31
CA VAL A 66 -61.44 46.08 -21.92
C VAL A 66 -60.36 45.82 -20.87
N GLY A 67 -60.45 46.43 -19.68
CA GLY A 67 -59.54 46.17 -18.56
C GLY A 67 -59.56 44.71 -18.12
N LEU A 68 -60.75 44.11 -17.99
CA LEU A 68 -60.91 42.69 -17.68
C LEU A 68 -60.28 41.79 -18.75
N VAL A 69 -60.49 42.08 -20.04
CA VAL A 69 -59.88 41.33 -21.15
C VAL A 69 -58.36 41.45 -21.13
N VAL A 70 -57.79 42.63 -20.87
CA VAL A 70 -56.33 42.81 -20.76
C VAL A 70 -55.76 42.03 -19.58
N VAL A 71 -56.43 42.04 -18.42
CA VAL A 71 -56.03 41.25 -17.24
C VAL A 71 -56.11 39.74 -17.52
N LEU A 72 -57.16 39.28 -18.20
CA LEU A 72 -57.31 37.87 -18.58
C LEU A 72 -56.24 37.44 -19.60
N LEU A 73 -55.91 38.27 -20.58
CA LEU A 73 -54.84 38.01 -21.56
C LEU A 73 -53.46 37.95 -20.88
N TYR A 74 -53.18 38.88 -19.95
CA TYR A 74 -51.94 38.84 -19.16
C TYR A 74 -51.85 37.57 -18.31
N ALA A 75 -52.94 37.21 -17.60
CA ALA A 75 -53.03 35.98 -16.83
C ALA A 75 -53.08 34.68 -17.66
N SER A 76 -53.26 34.77 -18.98
CA SER A 76 -53.22 33.62 -19.90
C SER A 76 -51.80 33.27 -20.32
N ILE A 77 -50.87 34.24 -20.33
CA ILE A 77 -49.49 34.02 -20.78
C ILE A 77 -48.63 33.61 -19.58
N HIS A 78 -47.87 32.52 -19.74
CA HIS A 78 -46.84 32.12 -18.78
C HIS A 78 -45.56 31.69 -19.50
N LYS A 79 -44.44 31.70 -18.76
CA LYS A 79 -43.12 31.27 -19.21
C LYS A 79 -42.80 29.91 -18.56
N ILE A 80 -42.31 28.97 -19.35
CA ILE A 80 -41.63 27.75 -18.91
C ILE A 80 -40.13 27.98 -19.06
N GLU A 81 -39.36 27.61 -18.04
CA GLU A 81 -37.91 27.80 -18.03
C GLU A 81 -37.19 26.63 -18.73
N GLU A 82 -35.97 26.88 -19.20
CA GLU A 82 -35.13 25.84 -19.80
C GLU A 82 -34.90 24.67 -18.82
N GLY A 83 -34.77 23.47 -19.38
CA GLY A 83 -34.65 22.23 -18.58
C GLY A 83 -35.92 21.80 -17.85
N HIS A 84 -37.06 22.46 -18.10
CA HIS A 84 -38.37 22.09 -17.57
C HIS A 84 -39.37 21.77 -18.69
N LEU A 85 -40.34 20.91 -18.37
CA LEU A 85 -41.44 20.51 -19.23
C LEU A 85 -42.75 20.79 -18.49
N ALA A 86 -43.68 21.54 -19.09
CA ALA A 86 -44.98 21.79 -18.45
C ALA A 86 -45.99 20.71 -18.81
N VAL A 87 -46.66 20.19 -17.78
CA VAL A 87 -47.80 19.28 -17.92
C VAL A 87 -49.07 20.01 -17.50
N TYR A 88 -50.09 20.01 -18.37
CA TYR A 88 -51.31 20.77 -18.19
C TYR A 88 -52.46 19.90 -17.69
N TYR A 89 -53.25 20.46 -16.79
CA TYR A 89 -54.50 19.91 -16.30
C TYR A 89 -55.64 20.83 -16.74
N ARG A 90 -56.72 20.28 -17.32
CA ARG A 90 -57.86 21.03 -17.85
C ARG A 90 -59.14 20.49 -17.22
N GLY A 91 -59.75 21.26 -16.31
CA GLY A 91 -60.81 20.75 -15.44
C GLY A 91 -60.38 19.54 -14.60
N GLY A 92 -59.09 19.44 -14.26
CA GLY A 92 -58.49 18.30 -13.54
C GLY A 92 -57.98 17.15 -14.43
N ALA A 93 -58.38 17.07 -15.70
CA ALA A 93 -57.89 16.03 -16.62
C ALA A 93 -56.52 16.38 -17.21
N LEU A 94 -55.60 15.41 -17.23
CA LEU A 94 -54.24 15.57 -17.78
C LEU A 94 -54.26 15.67 -19.32
N LEU A 95 -53.57 16.66 -19.89
CA LEU A 95 -53.37 16.77 -21.34
C LEU A 95 -52.29 15.79 -21.82
N THR A 96 -52.54 15.15 -22.96
CA THR A 96 -51.72 14.07 -23.54
C THR A 96 -50.34 14.50 -24.05
N SER A 97 -50.12 15.80 -24.25
CA SER A 97 -48.87 16.36 -24.76
C SER A 97 -48.31 17.36 -23.75
N PRO A 98 -47.18 17.07 -23.09
CA PRO A 98 -46.46 18.08 -22.32
C PRO A 98 -45.83 19.11 -23.27
N SER A 99 -45.56 20.33 -22.78
CA SER A 99 -44.96 21.41 -23.57
C SER A 99 -43.51 21.69 -23.14
N GLY A 100 -42.67 21.99 -24.14
CA GLY A 100 -41.28 22.42 -23.94
C GLY A 100 -41.16 23.82 -23.33
N PRO A 101 -39.91 24.31 -23.18
CA PRO A 101 -39.63 25.65 -22.66
C PRO A 101 -40.13 26.76 -23.59
N GLY A 102 -40.27 27.97 -23.05
CA GLY A 102 -40.73 29.16 -23.78
C GLY A 102 -42.04 29.76 -23.26
N TYR A 103 -42.71 30.58 -24.07
CA TYR A 103 -43.98 31.22 -23.72
C TYR A 103 -45.17 30.41 -24.21
N HIS A 104 -46.11 30.11 -23.29
CA HIS A 104 -47.30 29.32 -23.59
C HIS A 104 -48.58 30.01 -23.09
N ILE A 105 -49.69 29.76 -23.78
CA ILE A 105 -51.00 30.33 -23.48
C ILE A 105 -51.84 29.27 -22.78
N MET A 106 -52.18 29.52 -21.51
CA MET A 106 -53.16 28.77 -20.73
C MET A 106 -54.46 29.55 -20.60
N LEU A 107 -55.59 28.86 -20.35
CA LEU A 107 -56.86 29.50 -20.03
C LEU A 107 -56.95 29.70 -18.50
N PRO A 108 -57.02 30.94 -17.98
CA PRO A 108 -57.21 31.17 -16.55
C PRO A 108 -58.50 30.48 -16.06
N PHE A 109 -58.49 30.07 -14.79
CA PHE A 109 -59.54 29.30 -14.09
C PHE A 109 -59.81 27.86 -14.61
N ILE A 110 -59.66 27.59 -15.91
CA ILE A 110 -59.99 26.28 -16.51
C ILE A 110 -58.77 25.35 -16.62
N THR A 111 -57.59 25.90 -16.89
CA THR A 111 -56.33 25.14 -16.94
C THR A 111 -55.36 25.55 -15.84
N THR A 112 -54.67 24.57 -15.28
CA THR A 112 -53.50 24.76 -14.43
C THR A 112 -52.34 23.97 -15.03
N PHE A 113 -51.10 24.42 -14.80
CA PHE A 113 -49.90 23.72 -15.24
C PHE A 113 -49.04 23.31 -14.04
N ARG A 114 -48.22 22.27 -14.24
CA ARG A 114 -47.10 21.93 -13.36
C ARG A 114 -45.84 21.81 -14.21
N SER A 115 -44.81 22.59 -13.85
CA SER A 115 -43.47 22.45 -14.42
C SER A 115 -42.77 21.27 -13.75
N VAL A 116 -42.42 20.26 -14.54
CA VAL A 116 -41.58 19.13 -14.13
C VAL A 116 -40.20 19.34 -14.72
N GLN A 117 -39.16 19.27 -13.89
CA GLN A 117 -37.78 19.42 -14.33
C GLN A 117 -37.31 18.10 -15.00
N THR A 118 -36.46 18.21 -16.03
CA THR A 118 -35.94 17.06 -16.81
C THR A 118 -34.41 17.08 -16.94
N THR A 119 -33.76 18.09 -16.37
CA THR A 119 -32.31 18.15 -16.16
C THR A 119 -31.90 17.35 -14.92
N LEU A 120 -30.59 17.36 -14.60
CA LEU A 120 -30.09 16.84 -13.32
C LEU A 120 -30.74 17.60 -12.16
N GLN A 121 -31.40 16.87 -11.28
CA GLN A 121 -31.98 17.34 -10.02
C GLN A 121 -31.17 16.82 -8.83
N THR A 122 -31.48 17.30 -7.63
CA THR A 122 -30.91 16.77 -6.37
C THR A 122 -31.95 16.88 -5.28
N ASP A 123 -32.57 15.75 -4.93
CA ASP A 123 -33.59 15.66 -3.91
C ASP A 123 -32.96 15.45 -2.53
N GLU A 124 -33.35 16.27 -1.55
CA GLU A 124 -32.87 16.19 -0.18
C GLU A 124 -33.90 15.55 0.75
N VAL A 125 -33.63 14.32 1.21
CA VAL A 125 -34.38 13.68 2.30
C VAL A 125 -33.67 13.98 3.62
N LYS A 126 -34.41 14.36 4.68
CA LYS A 126 -33.83 14.84 5.95
C LYS A 126 -34.45 14.16 7.17
N ASN A 127 -33.64 13.96 8.22
CA ASN A 127 -34.00 13.33 9.49
C ASN A 127 -34.69 11.96 9.34
N VAL A 128 -34.10 11.07 8.54
CA VAL A 128 -34.62 9.70 8.35
C VAL A 128 -34.33 8.87 9.60
N PRO A 129 -35.36 8.36 10.32
CA PRO A 129 -35.14 7.44 11.43
C PRO A 129 -34.74 6.05 10.90
N CYS A 130 -33.77 5.42 11.57
CA CYS A 130 -33.32 4.06 11.28
C CYS A 130 -33.22 3.24 12.58
N GLY A 131 -33.80 2.04 12.59
CA GLY A 131 -33.59 1.07 13.68
C GLY A 131 -32.41 0.15 13.38
N THR A 132 -31.38 0.16 14.22
CA THR A 132 -30.25 -0.80 14.13
C THR A 132 -30.62 -2.16 14.71
N SER A 133 -29.93 -3.24 14.33
CA SER A 133 -30.16 -4.59 14.87
C SER A 133 -29.99 -4.67 16.40
N GLY A 134 -29.17 -3.80 16.97
CA GLY A 134 -28.98 -3.63 18.42
C GLY A 134 -30.10 -2.84 19.13
N GLY A 135 -31.21 -2.54 18.46
CA GLY A 135 -32.36 -1.83 19.03
C GLY A 135 -32.16 -0.32 19.24
N VAL A 136 -31.02 0.23 18.82
CA VAL A 136 -30.75 1.68 18.91
C VAL A 136 -31.34 2.39 17.69
N MET A 137 -32.20 3.37 17.94
CA MET A 137 -32.68 4.30 16.91
C MET A 137 -31.63 5.36 16.63
N ILE A 138 -31.23 5.47 15.36
CA ILE A 138 -30.35 6.51 14.82
C ILE A 138 -31.10 7.38 13.81
N TYR A 139 -30.58 8.57 13.52
CA TYR A 139 -31.19 9.48 12.55
C TYR A 139 -30.17 9.91 11.50
N ILE A 140 -30.48 9.69 10.22
CA ILE A 140 -29.67 10.23 9.12
C ILE A 140 -30.14 11.67 8.86
N ASP A 141 -29.20 12.61 8.96
CA ASP A 141 -29.50 14.05 8.93
C ASP A 141 -29.97 14.50 7.54
N ARG A 142 -29.26 14.04 6.52
CA ARG A 142 -29.51 14.31 5.10
C ARG A 142 -29.12 13.13 4.22
N ILE A 143 -29.90 12.88 3.18
CA ILE A 143 -29.58 12.02 2.05
C ILE A 143 -29.85 12.86 0.80
N GLU A 144 -28.87 12.95 -0.08
CA GLU A 144 -28.92 13.66 -1.36
C GLU A 144 -29.03 12.61 -2.48
N VAL A 145 -30.08 12.68 -3.30
CA VAL A 145 -30.25 11.79 -4.46
C VAL A 145 -30.22 12.62 -5.74
N VAL A 146 -29.24 12.34 -6.61
CA VAL A 146 -29.09 13.00 -7.90
C VAL A 146 -29.83 12.19 -8.96
N ASN A 147 -30.99 12.68 -9.36
CA ASN A 147 -31.91 12.07 -10.33
C ASN A 147 -31.96 12.85 -11.66
N MET A 148 -32.44 12.18 -12.71
CA MET A 148 -32.78 12.79 -14.00
C MET A 148 -33.96 12.05 -14.64
N LEU A 149 -34.97 12.82 -15.04
CA LEU A 149 -36.18 12.33 -15.71
C LEU A 149 -36.11 12.57 -17.22
N ALA A 150 -36.14 11.49 -18.01
CA ALA A 150 -36.18 11.56 -19.46
C ALA A 150 -37.45 12.29 -19.97
N PRO A 151 -37.33 13.32 -20.84
CA PRO A 151 -38.48 14.13 -21.30
C PRO A 151 -39.64 13.33 -21.92
N CYS A 152 -39.36 12.18 -22.53
CA CYS A 152 -40.38 11.29 -23.09
C CYS A 152 -41.23 10.57 -22.04
N ALA A 153 -40.69 10.29 -20.85
CA ALA A 153 -41.37 9.56 -19.77
C ALA A 153 -42.21 10.46 -18.85
N VAL A 154 -42.05 11.79 -18.94
CA VAL A 154 -42.72 12.77 -18.07
C VAL A 154 -44.24 12.59 -18.06
N PHE A 155 -44.88 12.37 -19.22
CA PHE A 155 -46.33 12.22 -19.29
C PHE A 155 -46.82 10.99 -18.51
N ASP A 156 -46.22 9.82 -18.71
CA ASP A 156 -46.67 8.58 -18.08
C ASP A 156 -46.32 8.54 -16.58
N ILE A 157 -45.17 9.09 -16.18
CA ILE A 157 -44.81 9.22 -14.75
C ILE A 157 -45.77 10.18 -14.03
N VAL A 158 -46.06 11.35 -14.60
CA VAL A 158 -47.04 12.30 -14.01
C VAL A 158 -48.47 11.75 -14.03
N ARG A 159 -48.81 10.89 -15.00
CA ARG A 159 -50.10 10.20 -15.06
C ARG A 159 -50.26 9.13 -13.97
N ASN A 160 -49.19 8.39 -13.67
CA ASN A 160 -49.23 7.25 -12.75
C ASN A 160 -48.91 7.64 -11.29
N TYR A 161 -48.01 8.60 -11.09
CA TYR A 161 -47.47 9.00 -9.78
C TYR A 161 -47.69 10.48 -9.41
N THR A 162 -48.43 11.22 -10.24
CA THR A 162 -48.66 12.69 -10.12
C THR A 162 -47.40 13.53 -10.35
N ALA A 163 -47.52 14.86 -10.28
CA ALA A 163 -46.38 15.77 -10.41
C ALA A 163 -45.39 15.67 -9.24
N ASP A 164 -45.82 15.20 -8.07
CA ASP A 164 -44.99 15.03 -6.86
C ASP A 164 -44.36 13.62 -6.79
N TYR A 165 -43.96 13.07 -7.95
CA TYR A 165 -43.57 11.66 -8.10
C TYR A 165 -42.41 11.25 -7.18
N ASP A 166 -41.44 12.15 -6.95
CA ASP A 166 -40.25 11.97 -6.10
C ASP A 166 -40.60 11.52 -4.68
N LYS A 167 -41.70 12.05 -4.13
CA LYS A 167 -42.16 11.69 -2.77
C LYS A 167 -42.56 10.22 -2.68
N THR A 168 -43.16 9.70 -3.75
CA THR A 168 -43.70 8.32 -3.79
C THR A 168 -42.66 7.30 -4.23
N LEU A 169 -41.82 7.66 -5.20
CA LEU A 169 -40.84 6.76 -5.82
C LEU A 169 -39.46 6.79 -5.14
N ILE A 170 -39.02 7.95 -4.65
CA ILE A 170 -37.67 8.15 -4.09
C ILE A 170 -37.75 8.24 -2.56
N PHE A 171 -38.41 9.26 -2.00
CA PHE A 171 -38.48 9.52 -0.55
C PHE A 171 -39.01 8.31 0.25
N ASN A 172 -40.21 7.82 -0.09
CA ASN A 172 -40.81 6.68 0.61
C ASN A 172 -39.96 5.39 0.49
N LYS A 173 -39.29 5.19 -0.64
CA LYS A 173 -38.46 4.00 -0.89
C LYS A 173 -37.15 4.06 -0.12
N ILE A 174 -36.51 5.23 -0.01
CA ILE A 174 -35.34 5.45 0.86
C ILE A 174 -35.68 5.11 2.31
N HIS A 175 -36.82 5.59 2.82
CA HIS A 175 -37.26 5.28 4.18
C HIS A 175 -37.42 3.77 4.43
N HIS A 176 -37.82 2.99 3.42
CA HIS A 176 -37.96 1.54 3.50
C HIS A 176 -36.61 0.81 3.42
N GLU A 177 -35.85 1.01 2.33
CA GLU A 177 -34.57 0.34 2.07
C GLU A 177 -33.54 0.61 3.16
N LEU A 178 -33.45 1.86 3.63
CA LEU A 178 -32.51 2.23 4.68
C LEU A 178 -32.86 1.53 6.02
N ASN A 179 -34.15 1.47 6.39
CA ASN A 179 -34.57 0.74 7.59
C ASN A 179 -34.32 -0.76 7.46
N GLN A 180 -34.52 -1.35 6.28
CA GLN A 180 -34.16 -2.74 6.02
C GLN A 180 -32.64 -2.94 6.21
N PHE A 181 -31.81 -2.06 5.65
CA PHE A 181 -30.35 -2.12 5.81
C PHE A 181 -29.92 -1.98 7.28
N CYS A 182 -30.42 -0.99 8.02
CA CYS A 182 -30.10 -0.83 9.44
C CYS A 182 -30.58 -2.01 10.29
N SER A 183 -31.74 -2.60 9.99
CA SER A 183 -32.28 -3.70 10.79
C SER A 183 -31.42 -4.98 10.76
N ALA A 184 -30.62 -5.15 9.71
CA ALA A 184 -29.69 -6.27 9.54
C ALA A 184 -28.32 -6.03 10.21
N HIS A 185 -27.94 -4.79 10.49
CA HIS A 185 -26.58 -4.39 10.89
C HIS A 185 -26.52 -3.71 12.26
N THR A 186 -25.40 -3.87 12.97
CA THR A 186 -25.20 -3.22 14.27
C THR A 186 -24.91 -1.72 14.15
N LEU A 187 -25.01 -0.98 15.26
CA LEU A 187 -24.66 0.44 15.32
C LEU A 187 -23.21 0.72 14.89
N GLN A 188 -22.29 -0.18 15.25
CA GLN A 188 -20.87 -0.11 14.88
C GLN A 188 -20.69 -0.25 13.37
N GLU A 189 -21.31 -1.28 12.78
CA GLU A 189 -21.28 -1.55 11.35
C GLU A 189 -21.80 -0.35 10.54
N VAL A 190 -22.99 0.16 10.87
CA VAL A 190 -23.64 1.25 10.12
C VAL A 190 -22.88 2.59 10.26
N TYR A 191 -22.19 2.84 11.38
CA TYR A 191 -21.49 4.10 11.63
C TYR A 191 -20.03 4.13 11.13
N ILE A 192 -19.36 2.98 11.11
CA ILE A 192 -17.91 2.87 10.83
C ILE A 192 -17.60 1.91 9.67
N GLU A 193 -18.09 0.67 9.69
CA GLU A 193 -17.49 -0.42 8.90
C GLU A 193 -18.17 -0.64 7.53
N LEU A 194 -19.47 -0.34 7.42
CA LEU A 194 -20.26 -0.43 6.18
C LEU A 194 -20.83 0.91 5.71
N PHE A 195 -20.49 2.04 6.35
CA PHE A 195 -21.02 3.37 6.01
C PHE A 195 -20.86 3.69 4.51
N ASP A 196 -19.67 3.47 3.94
CA ASP A 196 -19.37 3.75 2.53
C ASP A 196 -20.13 2.83 1.55
N GLN A 197 -20.70 1.72 2.04
CA GLN A 197 -21.51 0.80 1.23
C GLN A 197 -22.98 1.19 1.18
N ILE A 198 -23.45 2.10 2.06
CA ILE A 198 -24.86 2.52 2.10
C ILE A 198 -25.24 3.24 0.80
N ASP A 199 -24.37 4.13 0.31
CA ASP A 199 -24.59 4.92 -0.92
C ASP A 199 -24.85 4.03 -2.14
N GLU A 200 -23.97 3.06 -2.39
CA GLU A 200 -24.08 2.17 -3.55
C GLU A 200 -25.22 1.13 -3.39
N ASN A 201 -25.42 0.56 -2.19
CA ASN A 201 -26.55 -0.34 -1.94
C ASN A 201 -27.89 0.38 -2.15
N LEU A 202 -28.05 1.60 -1.63
CA LEU A 202 -29.28 2.39 -1.76
C LEU A 202 -29.51 2.83 -3.21
N LYS A 203 -28.46 3.27 -3.91
CA LYS A 203 -28.50 3.59 -5.35
C LYS A 203 -28.94 2.39 -6.20
N GLN A 204 -28.38 1.21 -5.96
CA GLN A 204 -28.72 -0.02 -6.69
C GLN A 204 -30.15 -0.49 -6.39
N ALA A 205 -30.58 -0.45 -5.12
CA ALA A 205 -31.95 -0.80 -4.73
C ALA A 205 -32.99 0.15 -5.34
N LEU A 206 -32.75 1.47 -5.30
CA LEU A 206 -33.64 2.46 -5.91
C LEU A 206 -33.71 2.29 -7.44
N GLN A 207 -32.57 2.23 -8.13
CA GLN A 207 -32.57 2.11 -9.60
C GLN A 207 -33.22 0.80 -10.08
N LYS A 208 -33.03 -0.31 -9.36
CA LYS A 208 -33.66 -1.60 -9.66
C LYS A 208 -35.18 -1.52 -9.68
N ASP A 209 -35.78 -0.85 -8.70
CA ASP A 209 -37.23 -0.72 -8.61
C ASP A 209 -37.75 0.35 -9.60
N LEU A 210 -37.02 1.45 -9.80
CA LEU A 210 -37.37 2.45 -10.83
C LEU A 210 -37.39 1.88 -12.25
N ASN A 211 -36.49 0.95 -12.57
CA ASN A 211 -36.48 0.23 -13.86
C ASN A 211 -37.79 -0.53 -14.15
N ILE A 212 -38.55 -0.90 -13.10
CA ILE A 212 -39.81 -1.64 -13.18
C ILE A 212 -41.01 -0.67 -13.04
N MET A 213 -40.93 0.28 -12.12
CA MET A 213 -42.04 1.16 -11.74
C MET A 213 -42.17 2.42 -12.60
N ALA A 214 -41.05 3.01 -13.02
CA ALA A 214 -40.98 4.34 -13.63
C ALA A 214 -39.87 4.42 -14.69
N PRO A 215 -39.97 3.66 -15.80
CA PRO A 215 -38.96 3.63 -16.85
C PRO A 215 -38.74 5.04 -17.44
N GLY A 216 -37.49 5.50 -17.42
CA GLY A 216 -37.09 6.84 -17.83
C GLY A 216 -36.72 7.77 -16.67
N LEU A 217 -36.97 7.40 -15.42
CA LEU A 217 -36.35 8.02 -14.24
C LEU A 217 -35.03 7.29 -13.91
N THR A 218 -33.94 8.04 -13.81
CA THR A 218 -32.59 7.50 -13.54
C THR A 218 -31.93 8.20 -12.37
N ILE A 219 -31.20 7.44 -11.55
CA ILE A 219 -30.41 7.92 -10.42
C ILE A 219 -28.93 7.82 -10.78
N GLN A 220 -28.25 8.97 -10.81
CA GLN A 220 -26.84 9.08 -11.15
C GLN A 220 -25.97 8.80 -9.92
N ALA A 221 -26.33 9.39 -8.78
CA ALA A 221 -25.63 9.27 -7.51
C ALA A 221 -26.60 9.35 -6.33
N VAL A 222 -26.21 8.69 -5.23
CA VAL A 222 -26.83 8.83 -3.91
C VAL A 222 -25.70 9.17 -2.95
N ARG A 223 -25.96 10.07 -1.99
CA ARG A 223 -25.02 10.43 -0.93
C ARG A 223 -25.72 10.52 0.41
N VAL A 224 -25.30 9.69 1.35
CA VAL A 224 -25.80 9.62 2.72
C VAL A 224 -24.86 10.39 3.65
N THR A 225 -25.40 11.12 4.62
CA THR A 225 -24.61 11.73 5.71
C THR A 225 -24.48 10.79 6.91
N LYS A 226 -23.41 10.93 7.70
CA LYS A 226 -23.20 10.04 8.86
C LYS A 226 -24.37 10.12 9.86
N PRO A 227 -24.89 8.99 10.36
CA PRO A 227 -26.03 8.99 11.27
C PRO A 227 -25.71 9.66 12.61
N LYS A 228 -26.65 10.46 13.10
CA LYS A 228 -26.62 11.07 14.43
C LYS A 228 -27.01 10.03 15.48
N ILE A 229 -26.06 9.72 16.36
CA ILE A 229 -26.24 8.83 17.51
C ILE A 229 -26.87 9.61 18.68
N PRO A 230 -27.92 9.09 19.36
CA PRO A 230 -28.50 9.73 20.54
C PRO A 230 -27.49 9.99 21.67
N GLU A 231 -27.59 11.16 22.30
CA GLU A 231 -26.59 11.65 23.28
C GLU A 231 -26.37 10.69 24.46
N ALA A 232 -27.44 9.99 24.89
CA ALA A 232 -27.42 9.03 25.99
C ALA A 232 -26.48 7.83 25.76
N ILE A 233 -26.23 7.46 24.50
CA ILE A 233 -25.35 6.34 24.13
C ILE A 233 -24.00 6.85 23.61
N ARG A 234 -23.96 8.04 22.99
CA ARG A 234 -22.77 8.63 22.35
C ARG A 234 -21.51 8.56 23.22
N ARG A 235 -21.58 8.99 24.49
CA ARG A 235 -20.43 8.96 25.42
C ARG A 235 -19.93 7.53 25.71
N ASN A 236 -20.85 6.57 25.83
CA ASN A 236 -20.49 5.17 26.11
C ASN A 236 -19.88 4.51 24.88
N PHE A 237 -20.33 4.87 23.68
CA PHE A 237 -19.77 4.44 22.40
C PHE A 237 -18.36 5.00 22.19
N GLU A 238 -18.16 6.30 22.45
CA GLU A 238 -16.85 6.97 22.43
C GLU A 238 -15.84 6.29 23.39
N LEU A 239 -16.28 5.94 24.60
CA LEU A 239 -15.46 5.19 25.57
C LEU A 239 -15.17 3.75 25.11
N MET A 240 -16.17 3.04 24.58
CA MET A 240 -16.01 1.65 24.11
C MET A 240 -15.00 1.55 22.97
N GLU A 241 -15.09 2.38 21.93
CA GLU A 241 -14.13 2.37 20.83
C GLU A 241 -12.74 2.84 21.31
N ALA A 242 -12.66 3.75 22.30
CA ALA A 242 -11.40 4.13 22.96
C ALA A 242 -10.79 3.01 23.83
N GLU A 243 -11.55 2.00 24.25
CA GLU A 243 -11.04 0.80 24.95
C GLU A 243 -10.68 -0.32 23.97
N LYS A 244 -11.52 -0.56 22.96
CA LYS A 244 -11.26 -1.49 21.85
C LYS A 244 -9.97 -1.14 21.10
N THR A 245 -9.74 0.14 20.81
CA THR A 245 -8.47 0.61 20.21
C THR A 245 -7.26 0.39 21.13
N LYS A 246 -7.36 0.65 22.44
CA LYS A 246 -6.30 0.32 23.41
C LYS A 246 -6.00 -1.19 23.43
N LEU A 247 -7.03 -2.04 23.40
CA LEU A 247 -6.88 -3.50 23.36
C LEU A 247 -6.17 -3.95 22.08
N LEU A 248 -6.58 -3.43 20.91
CA LEU A 248 -5.92 -3.72 19.63
C LEU A 248 -4.45 -3.27 19.63
N ILE A 249 -4.15 -2.08 20.16
CA ILE A 249 -2.77 -1.58 20.31
C ILE A 249 -1.96 -2.46 21.26
N ALA A 250 -2.55 -2.90 22.39
CA ALA A 250 -1.89 -3.80 23.32
C ALA A 250 -1.58 -5.17 22.69
N ALA A 251 -2.52 -5.76 21.95
CA ALA A 251 -2.36 -7.04 21.25
C ALA A 251 -1.34 -6.94 20.09
N GLN A 252 -1.30 -5.82 19.37
CA GLN A 252 -0.25 -5.54 18.39
C GLN A 252 1.11 -5.39 19.07
N LYS A 253 1.20 -4.65 20.18
CA LYS A 253 2.43 -4.46 20.95
C LYS A 253 2.97 -5.78 21.53
N GLN A 254 2.09 -6.68 21.99
CA GLN A 254 2.49 -8.04 22.42
C GLN A 254 3.16 -8.80 21.27
N LYS A 255 2.55 -8.82 20.08
CA LYS A 255 3.14 -9.45 18.88
C LYS A 255 4.46 -8.82 18.45
N VAL A 256 4.61 -7.50 18.60
CA VAL A 256 5.88 -6.81 18.36
C VAL A 256 6.94 -7.26 19.36
N VAL A 257 6.66 -7.25 20.66
CA VAL A 257 7.60 -7.70 21.71
C VAL A 257 7.98 -9.18 21.55
N GLU A 258 7.04 -10.05 21.16
CA GLU A 258 7.33 -11.45 20.82
C GLU A 258 8.30 -11.57 19.63
N LYS A 259 8.10 -10.76 18.58
CA LYS A 259 8.97 -10.75 17.39
C LYS A 259 10.32 -10.08 17.65
N GLU A 260 10.37 -9.08 18.52
CA GLU A 260 11.62 -8.47 19.01
C GLU A 260 12.42 -9.51 19.80
N ALA A 261 11.80 -10.23 20.75
CA ALA A 261 12.45 -11.29 21.51
C ALA A 261 12.92 -12.48 20.64
N GLU A 262 12.16 -12.88 19.61
CA GLU A 262 12.64 -13.81 18.58
C GLU A 262 13.86 -13.27 17.82
N THR A 263 13.85 -11.98 17.49
CA THR A 263 14.90 -11.32 16.71
C THR A 263 16.17 -11.14 17.53
N GLU A 264 16.07 -10.80 18.81
CA GLU A 264 17.19 -10.73 19.76
C GLU A 264 17.83 -12.11 19.96
N ARG A 265 17.03 -13.18 20.13
CA ARG A 265 17.53 -14.56 20.21
C ARG A 265 18.30 -14.94 18.95
N LYS A 266 17.76 -14.65 17.76
CA LYS A 266 18.44 -14.90 16.47
C LYS A 266 19.71 -14.08 16.33
N LYS A 267 19.68 -12.79 16.72
CA LYS A 267 20.83 -11.88 16.71
C LYS A 267 21.96 -12.39 17.63
N ALA A 268 21.63 -12.85 18.84
CA ALA A 268 22.59 -13.40 19.79
C ALA A 268 23.25 -14.69 19.26
N VAL A 269 22.49 -15.58 18.61
CA VAL A 269 23.05 -16.76 17.93
C VAL A 269 23.98 -16.36 16.79
N ILE A 270 23.54 -15.46 15.89
CA ILE A 270 24.36 -14.96 14.78
C ILE A 270 25.63 -14.26 15.28
N GLU A 271 25.57 -13.55 16.41
CA GLU A 271 26.72 -12.89 17.03
C GLU A 271 27.70 -13.90 17.65
N ALA A 272 27.20 -14.95 18.33
CA ALA A 272 28.03 -16.05 18.82
C ALA A 272 28.69 -16.84 17.68
N GLU A 273 27.95 -17.15 16.61
CA GLU A 273 28.47 -17.79 15.40
C GLU A 273 29.54 -16.93 14.72
N LYS A 274 29.30 -15.62 14.58
CA LYS A 274 30.26 -14.66 14.04
C LYS A 274 31.55 -14.63 14.88
N ILE A 275 31.44 -14.61 16.22
CA ILE A 275 32.60 -14.66 17.11
C ILE A 275 33.37 -15.98 16.94
N ALA A 276 32.67 -17.12 16.85
CA ALA A 276 33.29 -18.43 16.62
C ALA A 276 34.00 -18.51 15.25
N GLN A 277 33.39 -17.97 14.19
CA GLN A 277 34.00 -17.91 12.85
C GLN A 277 35.24 -16.99 12.83
N VAL A 278 35.17 -15.81 13.46
CA VAL A 278 36.32 -14.89 13.58
C VAL A 278 37.44 -15.51 14.42
N ALA A 279 37.11 -16.26 15.48
CA ALA A 279 38.08 -17.01 16.27
C ALA A 279 38.75 -18.12 15.44
N LYS A 280 37.98 -18.87 14.64
CA LYS A 280 38.50 -19.90 13.73
C LYS A 280 39.44 -19.30 12.68
N ILE A 281 39.07 -18.18 12.06
CA ILE A 281 39.92 -17.48 11.07
C ILE A 281 41.22 -16.99 11.73
N ARG A 282 41.14 -16.36 12.91
CA ARG A 282 42.34 -15.93 13.66
C ARG A 282 43.23 -17.10 14.09
N PHE A 283 42.65 -18.25 14.40
CA PHE A 283 43.41 -19.47 14.69
C PHE A 283 44.11 -20.01 13.43
N GLN A 284 43.40 -20.08 12.30
CA GLN A 284 43.98 -20.49 11.01
C GLN A 284 45.10 -19.54 10.55
N GLN A 285 44.95 -18.23 10.77
CA GLN A 285 46.01 -17.24 10.53
C GLN A 285 47.25 -17.55 11.37
N LYS A 286 47.11 -17.77 12.69
CA LYS A 286 48.23 -18.11 13.58
C LYS A 286 48.91 -19.45 13.25
N VAL A 287 48.15 -20.45 12.81
CA VAL A 287 48.71 -21.73 12.35
C VAL A 287 49.50 -21.50 11.05
N MET A 288 48.94 -20.75 10.10
CA MET A 288 49.63 -20.39 8.85
C MET A 288 50.90 -19.58 9.10
N GLU A 289 50.87 -18.59 9.99
CA GLU A 289 52.04 -17.83 10.45
C GLU A 289 53.15 -18.78 10.95
N LYS A 290 52.82 -19.70 11.86
CA LYS A 290 53.79 -20.66 12.42
C LYS A 290 54.27 -21.71 11.41
N GLU A 291 53.44 -22.12 10.46
CA GLU A 291 53.88 -22.95 9.33
C GLU A 291 54.83 -22.18 8.40
N THR A 292 54.58 -20.88 8.15
CA THR A 292 55.49 -20.05 7.34
C THR A 292 56.81 -19.76 8.04
N GLU A 293 56.80 -19.48 9.36
CA GLU A 293 58.02 -19.38 10.17
C GLU A 293 58.85 -20.67 10.07
N LYS A 294 58.22 -21.84 10.27
CA LYS A 294 58.91 -23.14 10.17
C LYS A 294 59.52 -23.36 8.77
N ARG A 295 58.80 -23.05 7.70
CA ARG A 295 59.32 -23.16 6.32
C ARG A 295 60.45 -22.17 6.05
N ILE A 296 60.41 -20.97 6.62
CA ILE A 296 61.51 -20.00 6.51
C ILE A 296 62.77 -20.58 7.19
N SER A 297 62.67 -21.09 8.41
CA SER A 297 63.80 -21.73 9.09
C SER A 297 64.34 -22.95 8.32
N GLU A 298 63.47 -23.83 7.80
CA GLU A 298 63.87 -24.96 6.95
C GLU A 298 64.64 -24.53 5.69
N ILE A 299 64.23 -23.40 5.08
CA ILE A 299 64.92 -22.80 3.92
C ILE A 299 66.25 -22.14 4.34
N GLU A 300 66.30 -21.48 5.49
CA GLU A 300 67.51 -20.85 6.02
C GLU A 300 68.57 -21.88 6.41
N ASP A 301 68.19 -22.97 7.08
CA ASP A 301 69.05 -24.11 7.40
C ASP A 301 69.59 -24.77 6.12
N ALA A 302 68.71 -25.05 5.15
CA ALA A 302 69.12 -25.61 3.85
C ALA A 302 70.05 -24.67 3.08
N ALA A 303 69.80 -23.35 3.11
CA ALA A 303 70.65 -22.35 2.49
C ALA A 303 72.00 -22.19 3.21
N PHE A 304 72.04 -22.33 4.55
CA PHE A 304 73.27 -22.33 5.33
C PHE A 304 74.13 -23.56 5.01
N LEU A 305 73.54 -24.76 5.05
CA LEU A 305 74.22 -26.01 4.67
C LEU A 305 74.74 -25.95 3.23
N ALA A 306 73.97 -25.41 2.29
CA ALA A 306 74.40 -25.22 0.91
C ALA A 306 75.57 -24.21 0.79
N ARG A 307 75.56 -23.12 1.57
CA ARG A 307 76.64 -22.12 1.61
C ARG A 307 77.94 -22.70 2.18
N GLU A 308 77.89 -23.36 3.34
CA GLU A 308 79.09 -23.94 3.96
C GLU A 308 79.66 -25.08 3.11
N LYS A 309 78.80 -25.91 2.50
CA LYS A 309 79.26 -26.90 1.52
C LYS A 309 79.91 -26.24 0.30
N ALA A 310 79.32 -25.20 -0.28
CA ALA A 310 79.89 -24.50 -1.43
C ALA A 310 81.25 -23.84 -1.12
N LYS A 311 81.46 -23.34 0.11
CA LYS A 311 82.78 -22.90 0.59
C LYS A 311 83.77 -24.06 0.63
N ALA A 312 83.42 -25.17 1.30
CA ALA A 312 84.30 -26.33 1.45
C ALA A 312 84.68 -26.95 0.08
N ASP A 313 83.72 -27.08 -0.83
CA ASP A 313 83.94 -27.56 -2.20
C ASP A 313 84.87 -26.60 -2.99
N ALA A 314 84.73 -25.28 -2.80
CA ALA A 314 85.59 -24.28 -3.42
C ALA A 314 87.01 -24.25 -2.84
N GLU A 315 87.17 -24.37 -1.52
CA GLU A 315 88.47 -24.48 -0.84
C GLU A 315 89.20 -25.76 -1.25
N TYR A 316 88.48 -26.90 -1.30
CA TYR A 316 89.02 -28.16 -1.81
C TYR A 316 89.46 -28.05 -3.27
N TYR A 317 88.64 -27.44 -4.14
CA TYR A 317 88.99 -27.23 -5.54
C TYR A 317 90.22 -26.32 -5.69
N ALA A 318 90.32 -25.23 -4.91
CA ALA A 318 91.46 -24.33 -4.90
C ALA A 318 92.74 -25.04 -4.44
N ALA A 319 92.68 -25.79 -3.33
CA ALA A 319 93.80 -26.57 -2.81
C ALA A 319 94.25 -27.66 -3.80
N HIS A 320 93.31 -28.38 -4.41
CA HIS A 320 93.60 -29.40 -5.43
C HIS A 320 94.25 -28.77 -6.69
N LYS A 321 93.71 -27.64 -7.18
CA LYS A 321 94.32 -26.91 -8.30
C LYS A 321 95.73 -26.41 -7.96
N TYR A 322 95.95 -25.89 -6.75
CA TYR A 322 97.28 -25.49 -6.28
C TYR A 322 98.26 -26.68 -6.24
N ALA A 323 97.83 -27.83 -5.71
CA ALA A 323 98.62 -29.06 -5.69
C ALA A 323 98.97 -29.56 -7.11
N THR A 324 98.01 -29.57 -8.04
CA THR A 324 98.29 -29.93 -9.45
C THR A 324 99.22 -28.93 -10.14
N SER A 325 99.04 -27.62 -9.91
CA SER A 325 99.94 -26.58 -10.42
C SER A 325 101.36 -26.78 -9.90
N ASN A 326 101.52 -27.15 -8.63
CA ASN A 326 102.84 -27.41 -8.05
C ASN A 326 103.49 -28.68 -8.63
N LYS A 327 102.74 -29.74 -8.96
CA LYS A 327 103.29 -30.88 -9.71
C LYS A 327 103.93 -30.46 -11.05
N HIS A 328 103.31 -29.53 -11.78
CA HIS A 328 103.88 -29.00 -13.02
C HIS A 328 105.05 -28.02 -12.82
N LYS A 329 105.19 -27.41 -11.63
CA LYS A 329 106.35 -26.56 -11.27
C LYS A 329 107.57 -27.36 -10.79
N LEU A 330 107.44 -28.67 -10.57
CA LEU A 330 108.55 -29.54 -10.15
C LEU A 330 109.40 -30.02 -11.35
N THR A 331 109.63 -29.15 -12.35
CA THR A 331 110.68 -29.39 -13.35
C THR A 331 112.04 -29.00 -12.77
N PRO A 332 113.14 -29.70 -13.12
CA PRO A 332 114.47 -29.37 -12.60
C PRO A 332 114.89 -27.95 -12.98
N GLU A 333 114.59 -27.53 -14.21
CA GLU A 333 114.84 -26.19 -14.75
C GLU A 333 114.17 -25.08 -13.93
N TYR A 334 112.88 -25.25 -13.57
CA TYR A 334 112.17 -24.26 -12.76
C TYR A 334 112.67 -24.25 -11.31
N LEU A 335 113.02 -25.42 -10.76
CA LEU A 335 113.62 -25.51 -9.42
C LEU A 335 115.01 -24.88 -9.36
N GLU A 336 115.84 -25.01 -10.39
CA GLU A 336 117.10 -24.29 -10.51
C GLU A 336 116.89 -22.77 -10.63
N LEU A 337 115.97 -22.31 -11.49
CA LEU A 337 115.62 -20.89 -11.59
C LEU A 337 115.15 -20.36 -10.23
N LYS A 338 114.29 -21.10 -9.51
CA LYS A 338 113.85 -20.77 -8.15
C LYS A 338 115.01 -20.76 -7.15
N ARG A 339 115.98 -21.68 -7.27
CA ARG A 339 117.19 -21.73 -6.44
C ARG A 339 118.06 -20.48 -6.66
N TYR A 340 118.36 -20.13 -7.92
CA TYR A 340 119.14 -18.93 -8.24
C TYR A 340 118.41 -17.64 -7.84
N GLN A 341 117.08 -17.56 -8.04
CA GLN A 341 116.27 -16.43 -7.59
C GLN A 341 116.27 -16.29 -6.05
N ALA A 342 116.18 -17.41 -5.32
CA ALA A 342 116.28 -17.41 -3.86
C ALA A 342 117.68 -16.97 -3.39
N ILE A 343 118.76 -17.48 -4.01
CA ILE A 343 120.15 -17.07 -3.74
C ILE A 343 120.31 -15.57 -3.99
N ALA A 344 119.88 -15.05 -5.14
CA ALA A 344 119.95 -13.63 -5.48
C ALA A 344 119.14 -12.74 -4.53
N SER A 345 118.01 -13.23 -4.00
CA SER A 345 117.22 -12.50 -2.99
C SER A 345 117.83 -12.49 -1.58
N ASN A 346 118.83 -13.34 -1.32
CA ASN A 346 119.37 -13.59 0.02
C ASN A 346 120.89 -13.44 0.10
N SER A 347 121.54 -12.93 -0.95
CA SER A 347 122.99 -12.76 -1.05
C SER A 347 123.50 -11.56 -0.25
N LYS A 348 123.52 -11.70 1.08
CA LYS A 348 124.27 -10.82 1.98
C LYS A 348 125.76 -11.12 1.84
N ILE A 349 126.53 -10.14 1.40
CA ILE A 349 127.99 -10.28 1.22
C ILE A 349 128.67 -9.99 2.56
N TYR A 350 129.46 -10.94 3.05
CA TYR A 350 130.25 -10.82 4.29
C TYR A 350 131.73 -10.71 3.94
N PHE A 351 132.39 -9.65 4.42
CA PHE A 351 133.84 -9.45 4.28
C PHE A 351 134.52 -9.58 5.65
N GLY A 352 135.55 -10.40 5.73
CA GLY A 352 136.34 -10.61 6.95
C GLY A 352 137.44 -11.66 6.73
N SER A 353 138.52 -11.61 7.51
CA SER A 353 139.72 -12.43 7.32
C SER A 353 139.59 -13.91 7.74
N ASN A 354 138.40 -14.35 8.17
CA ASN A 354 138.04 -15.76 8.35
C ASN A 354 136.57 -15.95 7.93
N ILE A 355 136.34 -16.58 6.78
CA ILE A 355 134.98 -16.88 6.25
C ILE A 355 134.71 -18.38 6.45
N PRO A 356 133.62 -18.77 7.15
CA PRO A 356 133.26 -20.18 7.30
C PRO A 356 132.94 -20.86 5.96
N SER A 357 133.44 -22.07 5.74
CA SER A 357 133.33 -22.84 4.48
C SER A 357 131.93 -23.34 4.13
N MET A 358 130.89 -22.93 4.87
CA MET A 358 129.51 -23.44 4.76
C MET A 358 128.76 -23.07 3.47
N PHE A 359 129.42 -22.39 2.53
CA PHE A 359 128.88 -21.95 1.24
C PHE A 359 129.71 -22.42 0.03
N MET A 360 130.65 -23.37 0.21
CA MET A 360 131.37 -24.03 -0.89
C MET A 360 131.21 -25.55 -0.77
N ASP A 361 130.71 -26.20 -1.82
CA ASP A 361 130.41 -27.64 -1.80
C ASP A 361 131.66 -28.48 -1.53
N SER A 362 131.61 -29.29 -0.47
CA SER A 362 132.77 -30.00 0.08
C SER A 362 133.05 -31.34 -0.63
N SER A 363 133.35 -31.27 -1.92
CA SER A 363 134.00 -32.38 -2.66
C SER A 363 135.51 -32.50 -2.36
N CYS A 364 136.07 -31.52 -1.65
CA CYS A 364 137.43 -31.51 -1.12
C CYS A 364 137.42 -31.40 0.43
N ALA A 365 138.46 -31.93 1.08
CA ALA A 365 138.74 -31.85 2.54
C ALA A 365 137.90 -32.73 3.51
N SER A 366 138.15 -34.04 3.45
CA SER A 366 138.23 -35.02 4.57
C SER A 366 137.44 -34.87 5.90
N LYS A 367 136.60 -35.88 6.16
CA LYS A 367 136.52 -36.73 7.37
C LYS A 367 137.45 -36.38 8.57
N TYR A 368 136.90 -36.24 9.79
CA TYR A 368 137.17 -37.09 11.00
C TYR A 368 136.30 -36.69 12.22
N SER A 369 136.15 -37.63 13.20
CA SER A 369 135.65 -37.49 14.62
C SER A 369 134.29 -36.81 14.90
N ASP A 370 133.54 -37.04 15.99
CA ASP A 370 133.41 -38.13 17.00
C ASP A 370 131.93 -38.09 17.50
N VAL A 371 131.17 -39.16 17.76
CA VAL A 371 131.23 -40.23 18.79
C VAL A 371 130.95 -39.78 20.25
N ARG A 372 129.70 -39.98 20.72
CA ARG A 372 129.20 -39.95 22.14
C ARG A 372 129.31 -38.56 22.84
N THR A 373 128.59 -38.16 23.91
CA THR A 373 127.42 -38.59 24.74
C THR A 373 126.91 -37.34 25.53
N GLY A 374 125.71 -37.23 26.12
CA GLY A 374 124.50 -38.07 26.11
C GLY A 374 123.64 -37.97 27.40
N ARG A 375 122.29 -38.00 27.26
CA ARG A 375 121.22 -38.20 28.30
C ARG A 375 120.75 -36.99 29.17
N LYS A 376 119.42 -36.73 29.08
CA LYS A 376 118.38 -36.69 30.17
C LYS A 376 117.68 -35.35 30.53
N SER A 377 116.38 -35.48 30.90
CA SER A 377 115.50 -34.54 31.67
C SER A 377 114.84 -33.39 30.87
N SER A 378 113.58 -32.96 31.11
CA SER A 378 112.48 -33.53 31.93
C SER A 378 111.13 -32.75 31.84
N LEU A 379 110.01 -33.46 31.65
CA LEU A 379 108.64 -33.22 32.24
C LEU A 379 107.93 -31.86 31.90
N LEU A 380 106.64 -31.56 32.14
CA LEU A 380 105.39 -32.17 32.67
C LEU A 380 104.19 -31.36 32.02
N SER A 381 102.88 -31.69 31.95
CA SER A 381 101.94 -32.78 32.32
C SER A 381 101.10 -33.17 31.06
N LYS A 382 99.91 -33.81 30.97
CA LYS A 382 98.66 -34.13 31.75
C LYS A 382 97.64 -32.98 31.89
N GLU A 383 96.32 -33.22 31.90
CA GLU A 383 95.54 -34.47 32.19
C GLU A 383 94.32 -34.65 31.26
N ALA A 384 93.73 -35.84 31.22
CA ALA A 384 92.46 -36.16 30.53
C ALA A 384 91.76 -37.36 31.22
N LEU A 385 90.42 -37.45 31.15
CA LEU A 385 89.71 -38.74 30.96
C LEU A 385 88.21 -38.62 30.60
N GLU A 386 87.79 -39.58 29.78
CA GLU A 386 86.43 -40.14 29.56
C GLU A 386 86.00 -41.04 30.77
N PRO A 387 84.88 -41.83 30.83
CA PRO A 387 84.00 -42.31 29.74
C PRO A 387 82.47 -42.51 30.01
N SER A 388 81.83 -43.06 28.98
CA SER A 388 80.49 -43.69 28.81
C SER A 388 79.87 -44.57 29.93
N GLY A 389 78.52 -44.70 29.90
CA GLY A 389 77.73 -45.78 30.52
C GLY A 389 76.24 -45.83 30.07
N GLU A 390 75.56 -46.98 30.15
CA GLU A 390 74.23 -47.23 29.52
C GLU A 390 73.05 -47.47 30.51
N SER A 391 71.87 -46.90 30.21
CA SER A 391 70.47 -47.43 30.41
C SER A 391 70.01 -48.01 31.79
N PRO A 392 68.75 -48.51 32.00
CA PRO A 392 67.49 -48.39 31.25
C PRO A 392 66.22 -48.00 32.07
N ILE A 393 65.10 -47.78 31.36
CA ILE A 393 63.66 -47.98 31.67
C ILE A 393 63.19 -48.32 33.12
N GLN A 394 62.22 -47.55 33.67
CA GLN A 394 60.97 -48.11 34.25
C GLN A 394 59.80 -47.10 34.41
N ASN A 395 58.59 -47.63 34.64
CA ASN A 395 57.30 -46.91 34.66
C ASN A 395 56.79 -46.59 36.09
N LYS A 396 55.85 -45.64 36.22
CA LYS A 396 54.60 -45.70 37.02
C LYS A 396 53.69 -44.49 36.68
N GLU A 397 52.41 -44.65 36.32
CA GLU A 397 51.24 -44.97 37.18
C GLU A 397 50.83 -43.74 38.03
N SER A 398 49.87 -42.90 37.60
CA SER A 398 48.40 -43.07 37.53
C SER A 398 47.67 -42.55 38.78
N THR A 399 46.88 -41.48 38.61
CA THR A 399 45.68 -41.17 39.40
C THR A 399 44.67 -40.48 38.49
N GLY A 400 43.39 -40.83 38.66
CA GLY A 400 42.22 -40.20 38.07
C GLY A 400 41.08 -40.20 39.07
#